data_AF-A0A3N2RA42-F1
#
_entry.id   AF-A0A3N2RA42-F1
#
_cell.length_a   1.000
_cell.length_b   1.000
_cell.length_c   1.000
_cell.angle_alpha   90.00
_cell.angle_beta   90.00
_cell.angle_gamma   90.00
#
_symmetry.space_group_name_H-M   'P 1'
#
loop_
_entity.id
_entity.type
_entity.pdbx_description
1 polymer ?
#
loop_
_entity_poly.entity_id
_entity_poly.type
_entity_poly.pdbx_seq_one_letter_code
_entity_poly.pdbx_strand_id
1 'polypeptide(L)'
;MTPAARRLCLCLVPVVSVALGACAPAVPEDRPFVRVSSGSTFSGLTTVTITADDRVLREDHEVTPDAGGTRTRRLAAEPGRHAAARALAEAAWPDLLAATAALPEDRFASCPTDLGTQSVTVEPPIAGVATVEGACGPEGVRDLMAGILRLAPFP
;
A
#
# COMPACT_ATOMS: atom_id res chain seq x y z
N MET A 1 -53.83 20.65 54.47
CA MET A 1 -53.67 20.13 53.08
C MET A 1 -52.47 20.83 52.50
N THR A 2 -51.33 20.14 52.39
CA THR A 2 -50.03 20.73 52.04
C THR A 2 -49.49 20.00 50.81
N PRO A 3 -49.26 20.66 49.67
CA PRO A 3 -48.77 19.99 48.47
C PRO A 3 -47.25 19.77 48.55
N ALA A 4 -46.85 18.55 48.19
CA ALA A 4 -45.48 18.04 48.22
C ALA A 4 -44.62 18.61 47.08
N ALA A 5 -43.39 19.01 47.43
CA ALA A 5 -42.37 19.47 46.51
C ALA A 5 -41.76 18.29 45.72
N ARG A 6 -41.85 18.34 44.39
CA ARG A 6 -41.16 17.42 43.47
C ARG A 6 -39.71 17.88 43.28
N ARG A 7 -38.76 17.06 43.72
CA ARG A 7 -37.33 17.24 43.45
C ARG A 7 -37.03 16.76 42.02
N LEU A 8 -36.62 17.67 41.14
CA LEU A 8 -36.02 17.35 39.85
C LEU A 8 -34.64 16.73 40.10
N CYS A 9 -34.48 15.45 39.74
CA CYS A 9 -33.21 14.76 39.72
C CYS A 9 -32.51 15.07 38.39
N LEU A 10 -31.54 15.98 38.39
CA LEU A 10 -30.62 16.18 37.27
C LEU A 10 -29.66 14.99 37.22
N CYS A 11 -29.89 14.06 36.28
CA CYS A 11 -28.88 13.07 35.92
C CYS A 11 -27.80 13.76 35.07
N LEU A 12 -26.70 14.16 35.71
CA LEU A 12 -25.44 14.42 35.01
C LEU A 12 -25.03 13.13 34.27
N VAL A 13 -25.09 13.15 32.94
CA VAL A 13 -24.50 12.11 32.10
C VAL A 13 -23.01 12.44 31.94
N PRO A 14 -22.08 11.63 32.46
CA PRO A 14 -20.66 11.86 32.24
C PRO A 14 -20.33 11.58 30.76
N VAL A 15 -19.84 12.60 30.07
CA VAL A 15 -19.25 12.49 28.72
C VAL A 15 -17.93 11.73 28.87
N VAL A 16 -17.99 10.40 28.78
CA VAL A 16 -16.82 9.54 28.69
C VAL A 16 -16.17 9.79 27.33
N SER A 17 -15.15 10.64 27.33
CA SER A 17 -14.28 10.85 26.18
C SER A 17 -13.43 9.59 26.00
N VAL A 18 -13.96 8.62 25.26
CA VAL A 18 -13.19 7.46 24.81
C VAL A 18 -12.18 7.97 23.79
N ALA A 19 -10.97 8.27 24.25
CA ALA A 19 -9.82 8.44 23.40
C ALA A 19 -9.52 7.08 22.74
N LEU A 20 -10.21 6.81 21.64
CA LEU A 20 -9.81 5.80 20.67
C LEU A 20 -8.47 6.26 20.10
N GLY A 21 -7.38 5.92 20.80
CA GLY A 21 -6.05 5.85 20.23
C GLY A 21 -6.10 4.81 19.13
N ALA A 22 -6.59 5.21 17.96
CA ALA A 22 -6.65 4.39 16.79
C ALA A 22 -5.20 4.13 16.37
N CYS A 23 -4.68 2.96 16.75
CA CYS A 23 -3.71 2.24 15.96
C CYS A 23 -4.32 2.10 14.56
N ALA A 24 -4.18 3.14 13.75
CA ALA A 24 -4.73 3.16 12.40
C ALA A 24 -4.05 2.00 11.65
N PRO A 25 -4.81 1.00 11.18
CA PRO A 25 -4.26 -0.24 10.70
C PRO A 25 -3.34 -0.02 9.49
N ALA A 26 -2.57 -1.07 9.19
CA ALA A 26 -1.89 -1.30 7.93
C ALA A 26 -2.81 -0.99 6.72
N VAL A 27 -2.23 -0.86 5.52
CA VAL A 27 -2.99 -0.63 4.28
C VAL A 27 -4.28 -1.47 4.30
N PRO A 28 -5.46 -0.87 4.09
CA PRO A 28 -6.69 -1.63 3.95
C PRO A 28 -6.61 -2.44 2.66
N GLU A 29 -6.21 -3.71 2.76
CA GLU A 29 -6.13 -4.68 1.66
C GLU A 29 -7.53 -5.01 1.08
N ASP A 30 -8.60 -4.60 1.78
CA ASP A 30 -10.00 -4.77 1.38
C ASP A 30 -10.49 -3.71 0.39
N ARG A 31 -9.65 -2.74 0.02
CA ARG A 31 -9.99 -1.64 -0.90
C ARG A 31 -9.14 -1.69 -2.16
N PRO A 32 -9.62 -1.15 -3.30
CA PRO A 32 -8.78 -1.01 -4.48
C PRO A 32 -7.52 -0.20 -4.20
N PHE A 33 -6.41 -0.63 -4.79
CA PHE A 33 -5.11 0.03 -4.62
C PHE A 33 -4.16 -0.23 -5.80
N VAL A 34 -3.13 0.60 -5.87
CA VAL A 34 -1.91 0.34 -6.62
C VAL A 34 -0.74 0.37 -5.65
N ARG A 35 0.03 -0.71 -5.59
CA ARG A 35 1.15 -0.90 -4.66
C ARG A 35 2.43 -1.14 -5.42
N VAL A 36 3.48 -0.45 -5.01
CA VAL A 36 4.85 -0.67 -5.44
C VAL A 36 5.64 -1.21 -4.26
N SER A 37 6.36 -2.31 -4.46
CA SER A 37 7.27 -2.86 -3.44
C SER A 37 8.67 -2.97 -4.01
N SER A 38 9.67 -2.64 -3.19
CA SER A 38 11.09 -2.71 -3.52
C SER A 38 11.92 -3.10 -2.32
N GLY A 39 12.88 -4.01 -2.50
CA GLY A 39 13.80 -4.45 -1.44
C GLY A 39 13.57 -5.92 -1.08
N SER A 40 14.12 -6.37 0.05
CA SER A 40 14.01 -7.76 0.49
C SER A 40 13.87 -7.87 2.01
N THR A 41 13.48 -9.04 2.48
CA THR A 41 13.46 -9.38 3.91
C THR A 41 14.85 -9.32 4.57
N PHE A 42 15.93 -9.33 3.80
CA PHE A 42 17.32 -9.24 4.29
C PHE A 42 17.90 -7.82 4.23
N SER A 43 17.44 -7.00 3.27
CA SER A 43 17.97 -5.65 3.02
C SER A 43 17.03 -4.53 3.44
N GLY A 44 15.83 -4.88 3.90
CA GLY A 44 14.73 -3.98 4.14
C GLY A 44 13.77 -3.92 2.96
N LEU A 45 12.49 -3.69 3.25
CA LEU A 45 11.41 -3.64 2.27
C LEU A 45 10.73 -2.28 2.33
N THR A 46 10.68 -1.58 1.21
CA THR A 46 9.86 -0.39 1.05
C THR A 46 8.63 -0.74 0.23
N THR A 47 7.46 -0.40 0.77
CA THR A 47 6.17 -0.52 0.10
C THR A 47 5.52 0.85 0.02
N VAL A 48 5.05 1.23 -1.16
CA VAL A 48 4.27 2.45 -1.39
C VAL A 48 2.92 2.04 -1.98
N THR A 49 1.84 2.36 -1.26
CA THR A 49 0.47 2.04 -1.67
C THR A 49 -0.33 3.30 -1.90
N ILE A 50 -0.93 3.43 -3.08
CA ILE A 50 -1.90 4.45 -3.44
C ILE A 50 -3.28 3.80 -3.37
N THR A 51 -4.13 4.23 -2.43
CA THR A 51 -5.46 3.64 -2.19
C THR A 51 -6.55 4.33 -2.99
N ALA A 52 -7.71 3.69 -3.16
CA ALA A 52 -8.85 4.23 -3.90
C ALA A 52 -9.36 5.60 -3.43
N ASP A 53 -9.10 6.00 -2.19
CA ASP A 53 -9.38 7.33 -1.63
C ASP A 53 -8.22 8.33 -1.82
N ASP A 54 -7.35 8.06 -2.80
CA ASP A 54 -6.23 8.89 -3.26
C ASP A 54 -5.13 9.16 -2.20
N ARG A 55 -5.14 8.42 -1.10
CA ARG A 55 -4.11 8.49 -0.06
C ARG A 55 -2.88 7.69 -0.48
N VAL A 56 -1.72 8.11 0.03
CA VAL A 56 -0.49 7.34 -0.11
C VAL A 56 -0.01 6.89 1.25
N LEU A 57 0.25 5.59 1.38
CA LEU A 57 0.96 5.00 2.50
C LEU A 57 2.33 4.54 2.01
N ARG A 58 3.40 4.92 2.72
CA ARG A 58 4.72 4.32 2.57
C ARG A 58 5.08 3.58 3.85
N GLU A 59 5.51 2.34 3.70
CA GLU A 59 5.99 1.48 4.78
C GLU A 59 7.42 1.09 4.45
N ASP A 60 8.35 1.49 5.31
CA ASP A 60 9.76 1.11 5.24
C ASP A 60 10.02 0.10 6.37
N HIS A 61 10.30 -1.15 6.03
CA HIS A 61 10.71 -2.20 6.95
C HIS A 61 12.23 -2.22 7.01
N GLU A 62 12.79 -1.81 8.14
CA GLU A 62 14.24 -1.84 8.37
C GLU A 62 14.63 -3.20 8.97
N VAL A 63 15.68 -3.81 8.41
CA VAL A 63 16.33 -4.98 8.98
C VAL A 63 17.54 -4.47 9.78
N THR A 64 17.38 -4.37 11.09
CA THR A 64 18.49 -4.06 12.01
C THR A 64 18.77 -5.25 12.92
N PRO A 65 20.03 -5.44 13.39
CA PRO A 65 20.39 -6.54 14.28
C PRO A 65 19.62 -6.57 15.61
N ASP A 66 19.20 -5.41 16.11
CA ASP A 66 18.75 -5.26 17.50
C ASP A 66 17.22 -5.23 17.69
N ALA A 67 16.46 -5.00 16.61
CA ALA A 67 15.02 -5.19 16.48
C ALA A 67 14.59 -4.49 15.18
N GLY A 68 14.27 -5.26 14.13
CA GLY A 68 13.67 -4.70 12.93
C GLY A 68 12.41 -3.88 13.27
N GLY A 69 12.16 -2.83 12.50
CA GLY A 69 11.04 -1.91 12.73
C GLY A 69 10.36 -1.50 11.44
N THR A 70 9.05 -1.27 11.51
CA THR A 70 8.27 -0.70 10.40
C THR A 70 8.11 0.80 10.64
N ARG A 71 8.59 1.63 9.70
CA ARG A 71 8.31 3.06 9.66
C ARG A 71 7.22 3.33 8.65
N THR A 72 6.13 3.96 9.09
CA THR A 72 5.01 4.30 8.21
C THR A 72 4.91 5.80 8.01
N ARG A 73 4.87 6.25 6.75
CA ARG A 73 4.64 7.64 6.34
C ARG A 73 3.35 7.73 5.51
N ARG A 74 2.65 8.86 5.63
CA ARG A 74 1.37 9.09 4.95
C ARG A 74 1.40 10.43 4.22
N LEU A 75 0.91 10.45 2.99
CA LEU A 75 0.58 11.71 2.30
C LEU A 75 -0.93 11.92 2.35
N ALA A 76 -1.33 13.20 2.36
CA ALA A 76 -2.73 13.57 2.23
C ALA A 76 -3.30 13.10 0.89
N ALA A 77 -4.62 12.88 0.85
CA ALA A 77 -5.32 12.54 -0.37
C ALA A 77 -5.17 13.66 -1.42
N GLU A 78 -4.91 13.29 -2.67
CA GLU A 78 -4.85 14.22 -3.80
C GLU A 78 -5.73 13.67 -4.94
N PRO A 79 -6.81 14.38 -5.33
CA PRO A 79 -7.79 13.85 -6.26
C PRO A 79 -7.18 13.27 -7.54
N GLY A 80 -7.57 12.04 -7.88
CA GLY A 80 -7.18 11.37 -9.12
C GLY A 80 -5.84 10.65 -9.08
N ARG A 81 -5.12 10.68 -7.96
CA ARG A 81 -3.83 9.99 -7.80
C ARG A 81 -3.93 8.49 -8.05
N HIS A 82 -4.94 7.82 -7.48
CA HIS A 82 -5.17 6.40 -7.70
C HIS A 82 -5.55 6.09 -9.15
N ALA A 83 -6.44 6.90 -9.74
CA ALA A 83 -6.83 6.74 -11.14
C ALA A 83 -5.62 6.89 -12.08
N ALA A 84 -4.74 7.85 -11.82
CA ALA A 84 -3.51 8.04 -12.58
C ALA A 84 -2.54 6.87 -12.41
N ALA A 85 -2.35 6.37 -11.18
CA ALA A 85 -1.50 5.22 -10.92
C ALA A 85 -2.02 3.96 -11.62
N ARG A 86 -3.34 3.72 -11.58
CA ARG A 86 -3.98 2.60 -12.26
C ARG A 86 -3.87 2.73 -13.78
N ALA A 87 -4.06 3.92 -14.34
CA ALA A 87 -3.93 4.15 -15.78
C ALA A 87 -2.50 3.86 -16.27
N LEU A 88 -1.46 4.23 -15.49
CA LEU A 88 -0.08 3.87 -15.80
C LEU A 88 0.12 2.34 -15.83
N ALA A 89 -0.44 1.64 -14.83
CA ALA A 89 -0.36 0.19 -14.75
C ALA A 89 -1.11 -0.48 -15.92
N GLU A 90 -2.34 -0.07 -16.20
CA GLU A 90 -3.16 -0.59 -17.32
C GLU A 90 -2.50 -0.36 -18.67
N ALA A 91 -1.82 0.78 -18.88
CA ALA A 91 -1.09 1.06 -20.10
C ALA A 91 0.14 0.16 -20.28
N ALA A 92 0.89 -0.10 -19.20
CA ALA A 92 2.11 -0.91 -19.26
C ALA A 92 1.84 -2.43 -19.21
N TRP A 93 0.71 -2.86 -18.64
CA TRP A 93 0.42 -4.26 -18.33
C TRP A 93 0.55 -5.21 -19.52
N PRO A 94 -0.03 -4.93 -20.71
CA PRO A 94 0.02 -5.85 -21.84
C PRO A 94 1.46 -6.18 -22.26
N ASP A 95 2.33 -5.17 -22.32
CA ASP A 95 3.73 -5.35 -22.72
C ASP A 95 4.52 -6.11 -21.64
N LEU A 96 4.26 -5.83 -20.36
CA LEU A 96 4.89 -6.55 -19.24
C LEU A 96 4.50 -8.02 -19.21
N LEU A 97 3.22 -8.34 -19.44
CA LEU A 97 2.75 -9.71 -19.51
C LEU A 97 3.33 -10.44 -20.72
N ALA A 98 3.35 -9.80 -21.89
CA ALA A 98 3.95 -10.37 -23.10
C ALA A 98 5.45 -10.64 -22.93
N ALA A 99 6.19 -9.69 -22.35
CA ALA A 99 7.61 -9.85 -22.09
C ALA A 99 7.89 -10.95 -21.06
N THR A 100 7.04 -11.08 -20.03
CA THR A 100 7.16 -12.16 -19.03
C THR A 100 6.89 -13.53 -19.65
N ALA A 101 5.86 -13.64 -20.50
CA ALA A 101 5.54 -14.87 -21.21
C ALA A 101 6.62 -15.28 -22.23
N ALA A 102 7.42 -14.33 -22.72
CA ALA A 102 8.53 -14.58 -23.64
C ALA A 102 9.83 -15.00 -22.93
N LEU A 103 9.88 -14.98 -21.59
CA LEU A 103 11.06 -15.41 -20.85
C LEU A 103 11.22 -16.94 -20.96
N PRO A 104 12.44 -17.44 -21.20
CA PRO A 104 12.68 -18.86 -21.25
C PRO A 104 12.58 -19.47 -19.84
N GLU A 105 12.11 -20.71 -19.75
CA GLU A 105 11.79 -21.39 -18.47
C GLU A 105 13.01 -21.49 -17.54
N ASP A 106 14.20 -21.68 -18.11
CA ASP A 106 15.47 -21.76 -17.38
C ASP A 106 15.84 -20.44 -16.67
N ARG A 107 15.34 -19.31 -17.17
CA ARG A 107 15.53 -18.01 -16.53
C ARG A 107 14.91 -17.97 -15.15
N PHE A 108 13.73 -18.57 -14.96
CA PHE A 108 13.10 -18.65 -13.64
C PHE A 108 13.89 -19.55 -12.68
N ALA A 109 14.48 -20.65 -13.18
CA ALA A 109 15.31 -21.54 -12.37
C ALA A 109 16.63 -20.89 -11.93
N SER A 110 17.20 -20.03 -12.77
CA SER A 110 18.43 -19.28 -12.47
C SER A 110 18.19 -17.98 -11.69
N CYS A 111 16.93 -17.58 -11.51
CA CYS A 111 16.60 -16.33 -10.86
C CYS A 111 16.67 -16.48 -9.34
N PRO A 112 17.55 -15.74 -8.66
CA PRO A 112 17.62 -15.78 -7.20
C PRO A 112 16.33 -15.18 -6.61
N THR A 113 15.46 -16.04 -6.10
CA THR A 113 14.17 -15.67 -5.48
C THR A 113 14.33 -14.87 -4.18
N ASP A 114 15.54 -14.77 -3.65
CA ASP A 114 15.91 -14.19 -2.36
C ASP A 114 16.52 -12.78 -2.43
N LEU A 115 16.87 -12.28 -3.63
CA LEU A 115 17.62 -11.01 -3.78
C LEU A 115 16.80 -9.73 -3.93
N GLY A 116 15.50 -9.80 -3.68
CA GLY A 116 14.64 -8.64 -3.51
C GLY A 116 13.62 -8.44 -4.61
N THR A 117 12.44 -8.04 -4.18
CA THR A 117 11.24 -7.99 -5.00
C THR A 117 11.04 -6.54 -5.42
N GLN A 118 11.26 -6.27 -6.71
CA GLN A 118 10.65 -5.12 -7.38
C GLN A 118 9.31 -5.60 -7.90
N SER A 119 8.21 -5.08 -7.40
CA SER A 119 6.89 -5.50 -7.88
C SER A 119 5.90 -4.34 -7.91
N VAL A 120 4.91 -4.50 -8.80
CA VAL A 120 3.72 -3.66 -8.85
C VAL A 120 2.50 -4.56 -8.70
N THR A 121 1.66 -4.28 -7.71
CA THR A 121 0.40 -4.97 -7.45
C THR A 121 -0.77 -4.01 -7.64
N VAL A 122 -1.83 -4.46 -8.31
CA VAL A 122 -3.04 -3.69 -8.57
C VAL A 122 -4.27 -4.48 -8.15
N GLU A 123 -5.13 -3.84 -7.35
CA GLU A 123 -6.44 -4.33 -6.95
C GLU A 123 -7.52 -3.34 -7.43
N PRO A 124 -8.56 -3.77 -8.18
CA PRO A 124 -8.73 -5.10 -8.75
C PRO A 124 -7.70 -5.46 -9.84
N PRO A 125 -7.41 -6.77 -10.03
CA PRO A 125 -6.42 -7.25 -10.99
C PRO A 125 -6.64 -6.74 -12.42
N ILE A 126 -5.55 -6.45 -13.14
CA ILE A 126 -5.59 -6.06 -14.55
C ILE A 126 -5.45 -7.32 -15.39
N ALA A 127 -6.40 -7.57 -16.30
CA ALA A 127 -6.45 -8.78 -17.13
C ALA A 127 -6.34 -10.10 -16.32
N GLY A 128 -6.87 -10.11 -15.10
CA GLY A 128 -6.83 -11.28 -14.20
C GLY A 128 -5.49 -11.50 -13.49
N VAL A 129 -4.51 -10.60 -13.68
CA VAL A 129 -3.20 -10.67 -13.02
C VAL A 129 -3.07 -9.51 -12.05
N ALA A 130 -2.87 -9.82 -10.77
CA ALA A 130 -2.78 -8.84 -9.70
C ALA A 130 -1.38 -8.20 -9.60
N THR A 131 -0.32 -8.97 -9.88
CA THR A 131 1.07 -8.56 -9.61
C THR A 131 1.97 -8.85 -10.80
N VAL A 132 2.86 -7.90 -11.11
CA VAL A 132 4.02 -8.09 -11.99
C VAL A 132 5.31 -7.90 -11.18
N GLU A 133 6.28 -8.76 -11.40
CA GLU A 133 7.56 -8.76 -10.67
C GLU A 133 8.74 -8.51 -11.63
N GLY A 134 9.68 -7.68 -11.20
CA GLY A 134 10.88 -7.29 -11.95
C GLY A 134 12.13 -8.10 -11.62
N ALA A 135 12.14 -8.90 -10.55
CA ALA A 135 13.33 -9.63 -10.09
C ALA A 135 13.89 -10.59 -11.16
N CYS A 136 13.01 -11.24 -11.90
CA CYS A 136 13.34 -12.11 -13.04
C CYS A 136 12.79 -11.57 -14.37
N GLY A 137 12.07 -10.44 -14.27
CA GLY A 137 11.13 -9.93 -15.26
C GLY A 137 11.68 -8.79 -16.14
N PRO A 138 10.79 -8.16 -16.93
CA PRO A 138 11.16 -7.11 -17.86
C PRO A 138 11.60 -5.82 -17.16
N GLU A 139 12.59 -5.13 -17.76
CA GLU A 139 13.05 -3.80 -17.30
C GLU A 139 11.91 -2.78 -17.15
N GLY A 140 10.83 -2.96 -17.92
CA GLY A 140 9.63 -2.12 -17.86
C GLY A 140 8.93 -2.10 -16.49
N VAL A 141 9.12 -3.09 -15.61
CA VAL A 141 8.57 -3.02 -14.24
C VAL A 141 9.19 -1.86 -13.48
N ARG A 142 10.49 -1.61 -13.65
CA ARG A 142 11.18 -0.50 -12.98
C ARG A 142 10.69 0.86 -13.49
N ASP A 143 10.45 0.98 -14.79
CA ASP A 143 9.91 2.19 -15.39
C ASP A 143 8.48 2.47 -14.91
N LEU A 144 7.65 1.43 -14.80
CA LEU A 144 6.30 1.53 -14.23
C LEU A 144 6.36 1.97 -12.76
N MET A 145 7.22 1.34 -11.94
CA MET A 145 7.43 1.73 -10.56
C MET A 145 7.85 3.20 -10.45
N ALA A 146 8.81 3.65 -11.27
CA ALA A 146 9.24 5.04 -11.30
C ALA A 146 8.09 5.99 -11.69
N GLY A 147 7.26 5.61 -12.65
CA GLY A 147 6.06 6.35 -13.03
C GLY A 147 5.07 6.51 -11.88
N ILE A 148 4.77 5.41 -11.18
CA ILE A 148 3.85 5.41 -10.03
C ILE A 148 4.43 6.21 -8.85
N LEU A 149 5.73 6.05 -8.56
CA LEU A 149 6.39 6.73 -7.43
C LEU A 149 6.43 8.26 -7.62
N ARG A 150 6.43 8.77 -8.86
CA ARG A 150 6.30 10.23 -9.11
C ARG A 150 4.95 10.80 -8.63
N LEU A 151 3.91 9.97 -8.52
CA LEU A 151 2.61 10.35 -7.97
C LEU A 151 2.59 10.37 -6.43
N ALA A 152 3.66 9.88 -5.79
CA ALA A 152 3.80 9.71 -4.35
C ALA A 152 5.09 10.37 -3.82
N PRO A 153 5.26 11.70 -3.97
CA PRO A 153 6.48 12.37 -3.55
C PRO A 153 6.61 12.37 -2.01
N PHE A 154 7.50 11.54 -1.49
CA PHE A 154 7.96 11.63 -0.10
C PHE A 154 9.24 12.46 -0.03
N PRO A 155 9.31 13.46 0.87
CA PRO A 155 10.55 14.18 1.14
C PRO A 155 11.61 13.27 1.81
#